data_AF-A0AAD5UPU1-F1
#
_entry.id   AF-A0AAD5UPU1-F1
#
_cell.length_a   1.000
_cell.length_b   1.000
_cell.length_c   1.000
_cell.angle_alpha   90.00
_cell.angle_beta   90.00
_cell.angle_gamma   90.00
#
_symmetry.space_group_name_H-M   'P 1'
#
loop_
_entity.id
_entity.type
_entity.pdbx_description
1 polymer ?
#
loop_
_entity_poly.entity_id
_entity_poly.type
_entity_poly.pdbx_seq_one_letter_code
_entity_poly.pdbx_strand_id
1 'polypeptide(L)'
;MKLSTFVLSSIVLCTTGVVSRPVKRDVDPNLVPPFGIQAGVNPTGTGDCDGIAGADGKPIKIPCACPPALDEFLQSLNANVNAGFVVNNPTVGLSFPTDNSKNSQNARLHAAAVTLQNLHGPGKGCPIAATTFSAQQKAIDALPNTPAPVSTSAAAPKPTTTPVQAPAPAPTNNAGTGNSPTAQQIAALAPPLGFTSGKNPTGTGDCDGAVNGSDGKPIKIPCACPPAQDVYIQSLTANVLAGKAVNNPTVKVTFPLDNSKNSQSARLTAASITLQNLNGPGKGCPIVSTTFSAQQQAINAQSDNQASSPTPAQPVQASPSASSSKAAAPSPVTTGNASGTPSADQITALAPPLGFKSGVNPTGTGDCDGAVNGADGKPIKIPCACPPAQDVYIKSLIANVQAGHAINNTVVKVSFPLDNSKNSQSARLTAASITLQNLNGPGKGCPVVSTTFSAQQKAIDAQSNVAVPVVTSKAPTPPVASSTKAATVAPVPTNNAAVNSPSADQIAALAPPLGFKSGVNPTGTGDCDGAVNGADGKPIKIPCACPPAQDVYIKSLVANVQAGFAVNKLVPLPLSPKSFLVI
;
A
#
# COMPACT_ATOMS: atom_id res chain seq x y z
N MET A 1 -30.00 47.03 -66.43
CA MET A 1 -30.33 45.69 -65.88
C MET A 1 -29.81 45.64 -64.45
N LYS A 2 -30.73 45.56 -63.48
CA LYS A 2 -30.45 45.56 -62.03
C LYS A 2 -30.25 44.10 -61.59
N LEU A 3 -29.10 43.79 -60.98
CA LEU A 3 -28.84 42.49 -60.36
C LEU A 3 -28.99 42.62 -58.83
N SER A 4 -30.04 41.98 -58.32
CA SER A 4 -30.36 41.88 -56.90
C SER A 4 -29.38 40.94 -56.19
N THR A 5 -28.80 41.44 -55.10
CA THR A 5 -27.96 40.66 -54.17
C THR A 5 -28.85 40.12 -53.05
N PHE A 6 -28.99 38.81 -52.95
CA PHE A 6 -29.65 38.13 -51.85
C PHE A 6 -28.66 37.92 -50.69
N VAL A 7 -29.00 38.47 -49.52
CA VAL A 7 -28.29 38.26 -48.25
C VAL A 7 -28.95 37.08 -47.53
N LEU A 8 -28.23 35.96 -47.40
CA LEU A 8 -28.62 34.82 -46.56
C LEU A 8 -28.08 35.05 -45.14
N SER A 9 -29.00 35.26 -44.21
CA SER A 9 -28.75 35.44 -42.78
C SER A 9 -28.78 34.08 -42.08
N SER A 10 -27.62 33.57 -41.66
CA SER A 10 -27.49 32.33 -40.89
C SER A 10 -27.45 32.64 -39.39
N ILE A 11 -28.56 32.38 -38.71
CA ILE A 11 -28.67 32.46 -37.25
C ILE A 11 -28.00 31.20 -36.66
N VAL A 12 -26.80 31.35 -36.09
CA VAL A 12 -26.14 30.31 -35.29
C VAL A 12 -26.56 30.50 -33.84
N LEU A 13 -27.37 29.56 -33.32
CA LEU A 13 -27.68 29.47 -31.89
C LEU A 13 -26.43 29.06 -31.11
N CYS A 14 -25.80 30.02 -30.43
CA CYS A 14 -24.78 29.76 -29.42
C CYS A 14 -25.43 29.14 -28.17
N THR A 15 -25.42 27.81 -28.09
CA THR A 15 -25.69 27.09 -26.84
C THR A 15 -24.48 27.24 -25.91
N THR A 16 -24.64 28.01 -24.83
CA THR A 16 -23.62 28.18 -23.79
C THR A 16 -23.51 26.91 -22.95
N GLY A 17 -22.79 25.92 -23.47
CA GLY A 17 -22.37 24.76 -22.68
C GLY A 17 -21.45 25.21 -21.56
N VAL A 18 -21.86 24.99 -20.31
CA VAL A 18 -21.02 25.20 -19.13
C VAL A 18 -19.92 24.14 -19.17
N VAL A 19 -18.79 24.46 -19.80
CA VAL A 19 -17.60 23.59 -19.75
C VAL A 19 -17.10 23.66 -18.31
N SER A 20 -17.39 22.61 -17.54
CA SER A 20 -16.79 22.41 -16.23
C SER A 20 -15.29 22.20 -16.44
N ARG A 21 -14.53 23.30 -16.42
CA ARG A 21 -13.07 23.22 -16.39
C ARG A 21 -12.70 22.51 -15.09
N PRO A 22 -12.07 21.32 -15.14
CA PRO A 22 -11.63 20.66 -13.93
C PRO A 22 -10.72 21.63 -13.17
N VAL A 23 -11.13 21.98 -11.95
CA VAL A 23 -10.33 22.81 -11.06
C VAL A 23 -9.04 22.05 -10.79
N LYS A 24 -7.93 22.55 -11.33
CA LYS A 24 -6.60 22.04 -10.98
C LYS A 24 -6.45 22.20 -9.48
N ARG A 25 -6.27 21.08 -8.78
CA ARG A 25 -5.95 21.11 -7.36
C ARG A 25 -4.44 21.20 -7.25
N ASP A 26 -3.96 22.36 -6.86
CA ASP A 26 -2.58 22.48 -6.40
C ASP A 26 -2.37 21.52 -5.22
N VAL A 27 -1.23 20.85 -5.23
CA VAL A 27 -0.76 20.00 -4.15
C VAL A 27 -0.60 20.85 -2.91
N ASP A 28 -1.28 20.45 -1.82
CA ASP A 28 -1.08 21.08 -0.51
C ASP A 28 0.37 20.85 -0.05
N PRO A 29 1.18 21.90 0.13
CA PRO A 29 2.56 21.77 0.58
C PRO A 29 2.71 21.03 1.91
N ASN A 30 1.67 21.03 2.75
CA ASN A 30 1.68 20.32 4.05
C ASN A 30 1.57 18.79 3.90
N LEU A 31 1.09 18.32 2.75
CA LEU A 31 1.01 16.89 2.45
C LEU A 31 2.29 16.36 1.80
N VAL A 32 3.20 17.26 1.41
CA VAL A 32 4.48 16.92 0.80
C VAL A 32 5.47 16.51 1.89
N PRO A 33 6.02 15.29 1.82
CA PRO A 33 6.98 14.84 2.82
C PRO A 33 8.25 15.72 2.80
N PRO A 34 8.76 16.13 3.97
CA PRO A 34 9.95 16.99 4.03
C PRO A 34 11.19 16.24 3.55
N PHE A 35 12.16 16.92 2.93
CA PHE A 35 13.42 16.26 2.53
C PHE A 35 14.24 15.81 3.75
N GLY A 36 14.25 16.58 4.83
CA GLY A 36 14.95 16.23 6.06
C GLY A 36 16.48 16.34 6.01
N ILE A 37 17.05 16.77 4.88
CA ILE A 37 18.44 17.24 4.78
C ILE A 37 18.47 18.57 3.99
N GLN A 38 19.51 19.37 4.20
CA GLN A 38 19.74 20.60 3.45
C GLN A 38 20.68 20.32 2.26
N ALA A 39 20.54 21.09 1.18
CA ALA A 39 21.48 21.05 0.07
C ALA A 39 22.85 21.60 0.51
N GLY A 40 23.92 21.17 -0.15
CA GLY A 40 25.25 21.73 0.10
C GLY A 40 25.91 21.27 1.41
N VAL A 41 25.45 20.19 2.05
CA VAL A 41 26.05 19.72 3.31
C VAL A 41 27.43 19.11 3.04
N ASN A 42 28.47 19.63 3.70
CA ASN A 42 29.86 19.15 3.61
C ASN A 42 30.36 18.93 2.16
N PRO A 43 30.46 20.00 1.35
CA PRO A 43 30.93 19.87 -0.02
C PRO A 43 32.39 19.38 -0.06
N THR A 44 32.68 18.41 -0.92
CA THR A 44 34.04 17.86 -1.12
C THR A 44 34.90 18.73 -2.04
N GLY A 45 34.31 19.72 -2.72
CA GLY A 45 34.94 20.49 -3.79
C GLY A 45 34.88 19.82 -5.17
N THR A 46 34.39 18.57 -5.28
CA THR A 46 34.20 17.85 -6.56
C THR A 46 32.77 17.92 -7.11
N GLY A 47 31.89 18.67 -6.45
CA GLY A 47 30.46 18.74 -6.76
C GLY A 47 29.59 17.77 -5.94
N ASP A 48 30.20 16.97 -5.06
CA ASP A 48 29.52 16.04 -4.16
C ASP A 48 29.42 16.58 -2.74
N CYS A 49 28.30 16.27 -2.09
CA CYS A 49 27.93 16.64 -0.73
C CYS A 49 27.51 15.38 0.04
N ASP A 50 27.46 15.50 1.36
CA ASP A 50 27.02 14.42 2.26
C ASP A 50 25.49 14.34 2.28
N GLY A 51 24.96 13.19 1.86
CA GLY A 51 23.57 12.80 2.04
C GLY A 51 23.36 12.01 3.34
N ILE A 52 22.27 11.24 3.38
CA ILE A 52 21.98 10.39 4.55
C ILE A 52 23.02 9.28 4.70
N ALA A 53 23.33 8.95 5.95
CA ALA A 53 24.18 7.80 6.28
C ALA A 53 23.63 6.50 5.69
N GLY A 54 24.48 5.79 4.96
CA GLY A 54 24.21 4.44 4.46
C GLY A 54 24.15 3.41 5.59
N ALA A 55 23.98 2.14 5.19
CA ALA A 55 23.95 1.02 6.14
C ALA A 55 25.28 0.83 6.89
N ASP A 56 26.39 1.33 6.33
CA ASP A 56 27.72 1.35 6.91
C ASP A 56 27.96 2.54 7.86
N GLY A 57 26.94 3.37 8.07
CA GLY A 57 27.01 4.58 8.91
C GLY A 57 27.74 5.75 8.26
N LYS A 58 28.22 5.62 7.01
CA LYS A 58 28.89 6.71 6.30
C LYS A 58 27.90 7.50 5.45
N PRO A 59 27.98 8.84 5.41
CA PRO A 59 27.14 9.64 4.51
C PRO A 59 27.29 9.19 3.05
N ILE A 60 26.16 8.91 2.40
CA ILE A 60 26.14 8.62 0.97
C ILE A 60 26.43 9.91 0.22
N LYS A 61 27.40 9.91 -0.70
CA LYS A 61 27.68 11.08 -1.54
C LYS A 61 26.52 11.34 -2.51
N ILE A 62 26.07 12.59 -2.54
CA ILE A 62 25.00 13.08 -3.40
C ILE A 62 25.46 14.36 -4.12
N PRO A 63 24.88 14.73 -5.27
CA PRO A 63 25.18 16.03 -5.88
C PRO A 63 24.87 17.18 -4.92
N CYS A 64 25.72 18.20 -4.83
CA CYS A 64 25.51 19.32 -3.91
C CYS A 64 24.25 20.15 -4.19
N ALA A 65 23.72 20.08 -5.42
CA ALA A 65 22.44 20.69 -5.79
C ALA A 65 21.21 19.95 -5.21
N CYS A 66 21.43 18.82 -4.52
CA CYS A 66 20.37 17.99 -3.97
C CYS A 66 20.30 18.10 -2.45
N PRO A 67 19.09 18.19 -1.86
CA PRO A 67 17.79 18.30 -2.53
C PRO A 67 17.56 19.66 -3.22
N PRO A 68 16.66 19.77 -4.21
CA PRO A 68 16.32 21.05 -4.84
C PRO A 68 15.67 22.00 -3.84
N ALA A 69 15.50 23.27 -4.25
CA ALA A 69 14.67 24.19 -3.49
C ALA A 69 13.21 23.69 -3.43
N LEU A 70 12.54 23.92 -2.30
CA LEU A 70 11.20 23.35 -2.05
C LEU A 70 10.17 23.86 -3.06
N ASP A 71 10.27 25.12 -3.46
CA ASP A 71 9.41 25.76 -4.46
C ASP A 71 9.58 25.14 -5.86
N GLU A 72 10.82 24.92 -6.31
CA GLU A 72 11.13 24.23 -7.57
C GLU A 72 10.56 22.80 -7.55
N PHE A 73 10.74 22.08 -6.44
CA PHE A 73 10.19 20.74 -6.28
C PHE A 73 8.65 20.74 -6.30
N LEU A 74 8.00 21.66 -5.58
CA LEU A 74 6.54 21.78 -5.56
C LEU A 74 5.98 22.11 -6.94
N GLN A 75 6.67 22.94 -7.72
CA GLN A 75 6.28 23.24 -9.09
C GLN A 75 6.31 21.98 -9.97
N SER A 76 7.38 21.19 -9.87
CA SER A 76 7.49 19.91 -10.60
C SER A 76 6.45 18.88 -10.15
N LEU A 77 6.24 18.74 -8.84
CA LEU A 77 5.25 17.84 -8.28
C LEU A 77 3.82 18.23 -8.71
N ASN A 78 3.49 19.53 -8.69
CA ASN A 78 2.22 20.05 -9.20
C ASN A 78 2.02 19.73 -10.68
N ALA A 79 3.05 19.88 -11.51
CA ALA A 79 2.98 19.53 -12.92
C ALA A 79 2.70 18.03 -13.11
N ASN A 80 3.40 17.16 -12.36
CA ASN A 80 3.24 15.71 -12.42
C ASN A 80 1.85 15.26 -11.94
N VAL A 81 1.37 15.80 -10.82
CA VAL A 81 0.03 15.47 -10.27
C VAL A 81 -1.07 15.93 -11.21
N ASN A 82 -0.94 17.12 -11.81
CA ASN A 82 -1.89 17.61 -12.81
C ASN A 82 -1.88 16.78 -14.11
N ALA A 83 -0.74 16.20 -14.48
CA ALA A 83 -0.63 15.30 -15.63
C ALA A 83 -1.11 13.87 -15.32
N GLY A 84 -1.09 13.46 -14.05
CA GLY A 84 -1.33 12.07 -13.62
C GLY A 84 -0.15 11.12 -13.90
N PHE A 85 0.98 11.67 -14.35
CA PHE A 85 2.23 10.97 -14.64
C PHE A 85 3.40 11.95 -14.50
N VAL A 86 4.62 11.44 -14.47
CA VAL A 86 5.83 12.28 -14.41
C VAL A 86 6.03 12.95 -15.76
N VAL A 87 5.94 14.29 -15.84
CA VAL A 87 6.00 15.03 -17.12
C VAL A 87 7.30 14.75 -17.89
N ASN A 88 8.40 14.61 -17.16
CA ASN A 88 9.72 14.30 -17.73
C ASN A 88 9.97 12.80 -17.93
N ASN A 89 9.04 11.94 -17.50
CA ASN A 89 9.08 10.50 -17.73
C ASN A 89 7.64 9.93 -17.80
N PRO A 90 6.90 10.17 -18.90
CA PRO A 90 5.46 9.89 -18.97
C PRO A 90 5.06 8.42 -18.79
N THR A 91 6.03 7.50 -18.86
CA THR A 91 5.80 6.07 -18.63
C THR A 91 5.50 5.73 -17.16
N VAL A 92 5.80 6.65 -16.23
CA VAL A 92 5.57 6.47 -14.80
C VAL A 92 4.32 7.22 -14.36
N GLY A 93 3.25 6.48 -14.08
CA GLY A 93 2.02 7.03 -13.51
C GLY A 93 2.24 7.57 -12.09
N LEU A 94 1.51 8.63 -11.74
CA LEU A 94 1.66 9.31 -10.47
C LEU A 94 0.29 9.64 -9.87
N SER A 95 0.12 9.33 -8.58
CA SER A 95 -1.10 9.62 -7.81
C SER A 95 -0.72 10.32 -6.51
N PHE A 96 -1.48 11.34 -6.13
CA PHE A 96 -1.23 12.12 -4.92
C PHE A 96 -2.53 12.26 -4.11
N PRO A 97 -2.93 11.19 -3.38
CA PRO A 97 -4.14 11.21 -2.57
C PRO A 97 -4.00 12.18 -1.40
N THR A 98 -5.10 12.76 -0.94
CA THR A 98 -5.10 13.80 0.11
C THR A 98 -5.53 13.30 1.49
N ASP A 99 -5.98 12.05 1.61
CA ASP A 99 -6.36 11.49 2.90
C ASP A 99 -5.15 11.02 3.73
N ASN A 100 -5.37 10.76 5.01
CA ASN A 100 -4.31 10.39 5.95
C ASN A 100 -4.12 8.88 6.12
N SER A 101 -4.72 8.04 5.27
CA SER A 101 -4.46 6.61 5.35
C SER A 101 -2.99 6.31 5.10
N LYS A 102 -2.50 5.20 5.67
CA LYS A 102 -1.15 4.69 5.45
C LYS A 102 -0.84 4.56 3.95
N ASN A 103 -1.80 4.02 3.19
CA ASN A 103 -1.65 3.87 1.74
C ASN A 103 -1.49 5.23 1.04
N SER A 104 -2.26 6.24 1.46
CA SER A 104 -2.15 7.57 0.88
C SER A 104 -0.88 8.30 1.28
N GLN A 105 -0.38 8.10 2.50
CA GLN A 105 0.94 8.59 2.92
C GLN A 105 2.06 7.95 2.09
N ASN A 106 2.02 6.62 1.91
CA ASN A 106 2.97 5.90 1.06
C ASN A 106 2.90 6.36 -0.40
N ALA A 107 1.70 6.55 -0.94
CA ALA A 107 1.52 7.05 -2.30
C ALA A 107 2.11 8.46 -2.49
N ARG A 108 1.92 9.36 -1.52
CA ARG A 108 2.53 10.70 -1.55
C ARG A 108 4.05 10.65 -1.43
N LEU A 109 4.59 9.80 -0.57
CA LEU A 109 6.03 9.61 -0.44
C LEU A 109 6.64 9.05 -1.73
N HIS A 110 5.97 8.07 -2.34
CA HIS A 110 6.36 7.52 -3.64
C HIS A 110 6.29 8.58 -4.75
N ALA A 111 5.21 9.36 -4.82
CA ALA A 111 5.08 10.46 -5.78
C ALA A 111 6.18 11.51 -5.62
N ALA A 112 6.53 11.84 -4.37
CA ALA A 112 7.61 12.77 -4.06
C ALA A 112 8.97 12.19 -4.48
N ALA A 113 9.25 10.94 -4.13
CA ALA A 113 10.46 10.21 -4.49
C ALA A 113 10.65 10.11 -6.02
N VAL A 114 9.60 9.74 -6.75
CA VAL A 114 9.63 9.62 -8.21
C VAL A 114 9.81 10.99 -8.87
N THR A 115 9.13 12.03 -8.39
CA THR A 115 9.31 13.40 -8.90
C THR A 115 10.77 13.84 -8.73
N LEU A 116 11.34 13.62 -7.54
CA LEU A 116 12.71 13.97 -7.21
C LEU A 116 13.74 13.32 -8.15
N GLN A 117 13.55 12.03 -8.46
CA GLN A 117 14.42 11.26 -9.36
C GLN A 117 14.31 11.67 -10.84
N ASN A 118 13.23 12.36 -11.24
CA ASN A 118 12.93 12.67 -12.63
C ASN A 118 12.82 14.19 -12.91
N LEU A 119 13.38 15.04 -12.03
CA LEU A 119 13.30 16.50 -12.14
C LEU A 119 13.79 17.06 -13.49
N HIS A 120 14.78 16.42 -14.12
CA HIS A 120 15.40 16.86 -15.37
C HIS A 120 15.40 15.77 -16.47
N GLY A 121 14.53 14.76 -16.35
CA GLY A 121 14.44 13.65 -17.29
C GLY A 121 14.46 12.28 -16.61
N PRO A 122 14.32 11.17 -17.37
CA PRO A 122 14.29 9.82 -16.81
C PRO A 122 15.56 9.50 -16.02
N GLY A 123 15.42 9.36 -14.69
CA GLY A 123 16.54 9.12 -13.77
C GLY A 123 17.57 10.25 -13.68
N LYS A 124 17.24 11.44 -14.18
CA LYS A 124 18.06 12.66 -14.12
C LYS A 124 17.45 13.59 -13.09
N GLY A 125 17.77 13.36 -11.83
CA GLY A 125 17.28 14.17 -10.71
C GLY A 125 18.09 13.88 -9.46
N CYS A 126 17.53 14.22 -8.30
CA CYS A 126 18.20 13.94 -7.05
C CYS A 126 17.96 12.48 -6.62
N PRO A 127 19.00 11.79 -6.10
CA PRO A 127 18.83 10.45 -5.56
C PRO A 127 18.00 10.50 -4.27
N ILE A 128 17.32 9.41 -3.92
CA ILE A 128 16.57 9.33 -2.64
C ILE A 128 17.46 9.49 -1.42
N ALA A 129 18.75 9.14 -1.54
CA ALA A 129 19.76 9.39 -0.50
C ALA A 129 19.93 10.90 -0.17
N ALA A 130 19.46 11.79 -1.06
CA ALA A 130 19.35 13.23 -0.81
C ALA A 130 18.11 13.63 -0.01
N THR A 131 17.41 12.65 0.59
CA THR A 131 16.21 12.86 1.40
C THR A 131 16.11 11.80 2.49
N THR A 132 15.29 12.07 3.51
CA THR A 132 14.91 11.14 4.58
C THR A 132 13.74 10.24 4.19
N PHE A 133 13.35 10.20 2.91
CA PHE A 133 12.18 9.44 2.47
C PHE A 133 12.28 7.96 2.83
N SER A 134 13.45 7.32 2.75
CA SER A 134 13.60 5.92 3.17
C SER A 134 13.28 5.69 4.65
N ALA A 135 13.62 6.64 5.52
CA ALA A 135 13.29 6.56 6.94
C ALA A 135 11.80 6.87 7.19
N GLN A 136 11.25 7.84 6.46
CA GLN A 136 9.83 8.18 6.52
C GLN A 136 8.96 7.02 6.02
N GLN A 137 9.36 6.33 4.95
CA GLN A 137 8.70 5.15 4.42
C GLN A 137 8.59 4.07 5.50
N LYS A 138 9.71 3.78 6.18
CA LYS A 138 9.72 2.83 7.31
C LYS A 138 8.81 3.27 8.46
N ALA A 139 8.76 4.57 8.75
CA ALA A 139 7.87 5.10 9.77
C ALA A 139 6.39 4.95 9.37
N ILE A 140 6.05 5.21 8.11
CA ILE A 140 4.70 5.00 7.55
C ILE A 140 4.36 3.51 7.54
N ASP A 141 5.28 2.65 7.14
CA ASP A 141 5.09 1.19 7.11
C ASP A 141 4.90 0.60 8.51
N ALA A 142 5.45 1.25 9.53
CA ALA A 142 5.21 0.90 10.94
C ALA A 142 3.86 1.40 11.48
N LEU A 143 3.13 2.28 10.77
CA LEU A 143 1.77 2.66 11.16
C LEU A 143 0.79 1.49 10.95
N PRO A 144 -0.20 1.32 11.84
CA PRO A 144 -1.28 0.35 11.66
C PRO A 144 -2.14 0.71 10.43
N ASN A 145 -2.69 -0.30 9.77
CA ASN A 145 -3.57 -0.13 8.61
C ASN A 145 -4.96 0.34 9.06
N THR A 146 -5.11 1.63 9.39
CA THR A 146 -6.44 2.20 9.66
C THR A 146 -7.16 2.44 8.33
N PRO A 147 -8.33 1.83 8.08
CA PRO A 147 -9.12 2.12 6.89
C PRO A 147 -9.48 3.61 6.85
N ALA A 148 -9.37 4.24 5.67
CA ALA A 148 -9.79 5.62 5.50
C ALA A 148 -11.29 5.74 5.84
N PRO A 149 -11.72 6.75 6.63
CA PRO A 149 -13.14 7.00 6.83
C PRO A 149 -13.77 7.31 5.46
N VAL A 150 -14.79 6.52 5.10
CA VAL A 150 -15.59 6.75 3.89
C VAL A 150 -16.21 8.15 3.99
N SER A 151 -15.75 9.06 3.13
CA SER A 151 -16.28 10.41 3.06
C SER A 151 -17.63 10.35 2.34
N THR A 152 -18.73 10.22 3.08
CA THR A 152 -20.06 10.50 2.56
C THR A 152 -20.20 12.01 2.41
N SER A 153 -20.20 12.48 1.16
CA SER A 153 -20.55 13.86 0.82
C SER A 153 -22.05 14.05 1.12
N ALA A 154 -22.37 14.55 2.31
CA ALA A 154 -23.72 14.93 2.69
C ALA A 154 -24.01 16.34 2.17
N ALA A 155 -25.07 16.46 1.36
CA ALA A 155 -25.56 17.72 0.83
C ALA A 155 -26.02 18.66 1.95
N ALA A 156 -25.64 19.94 1.82
CA ALA A 156 -25.92 21.00 2.79
C ALA A 156 -27.43 21.29 2.93
N PRO A 157 -27.99 21.36 4.16
CA PRO A 157 -29.33 21.89 4.39
C PRO A 157 -29.32 23.43 4.46
N LYS A 158 -30.35 24.02 3.85
CA LYS A 158 -30.66 25.46 3.81
C LYS A 158 -31.10 25.97 5.20
N PRO A 159 -30.66 27.17 5.65
CA PRO A 159 -30.98 27.67 6.98
C PRO A 159 -32.40 28.26 7.04
N THR A 160 -33.15 27.94 8.09
CA THR A 160 -34.40 28.61 8.45
C THR A 160 -34.29 29.16 9.87
N THR A 161 -34.61 30.44 10.02
CA THR A 161 -34.49 31.26 11.23
C THR A 161 -35.78 31.24 12.07
N THR A 162 -35.70 30.88 13.36
CA THR A 162 -36.64 31.38 14.39
C THR A 162 -36.03 31.24 15.81
N PRO A 163 -36.40 32.10 16.80
CA PRO A 163 -35.55 32.42 17.94
C PRO A 163 -35.89 31.74 19.28
N VAL A 164 -34.81 31.53 20.04
CA VAL A 164 -34.56 31.47 21.50
C VAL A 164 -35.73 31.41 22.49
N GLN A 165 -35.71 30.38 23.35
CA GLN A 165 -36.18 30.45 24.75
C GLN A 165 -35.23 29.64 25.67
N ALA A 166 -34.89 30.22 26.83
CA ALA A 166 -33.94 29.69 27.83
C ALA A 166 -34.58 28.71 28.83
N PRO A 167 -33.81 27.76 29.40
CA PRO A 167 -33.74 27.67 30.87
C PRO A 167 -32.37 27.26 31.48
N ALA A 168 -32.29 27.40 32.81
CA ALA A 168 -31.15 27.34 33.74
C ALA A 168 -30.51 25.92 33.99
N PRO A 169 -29.39 25.80 34.74
CA PRO A 169 -28.34 24.79 34.51
C PRO A 169 -28.45 23.48 35.33
N ALA A 170 -28.03 22.36 34.71
CA ALA A 170 -27.69 21.07 35.34
C ALA A 170 -26.64 20.31 34.48
N PRO A 171 -25.91 19.32 35.02
CA PRO A 171 -24.46 19.16 34.83
C PRO A 171 -24.02 18.52 33.51
N THR A 172 -22.82 18.93 33.10
CA THR A 172 -22.17 18.73 31.81
C THR A 172 -21.75 17.27 31.55
N ASN A 173 -22.36 16.64 30.53
CA ASN A 173 -21.78 15.50 29.83
C ASN A 173 -21.71 15.80 28.33
N ASN A 174 -20.49 15.62 27.80
CA ASN A 174 -20.02 16.03 26.48
C ASN A 174 -20.75 15.36 25.31
N ALA A 175 -21.34 16.16 24.44
CA ALA A 175 -21.52 15.85 23.02
C ALA A 175 -21.57 17.14 22.17
N GLY A 176 -20.54 17.32 21.33
CA GLY A 176 -20.58 18.03 20.05
C GLY A 176 -20.73 19.57 20.05
N THR A 177 -19.61 20.29 19.91
CA THR A 177 -19.33 21.40 18.95
C THR A 177 -18.12 22.21 19.44
N GLY A 178 -17.05 22.31 18.63
CA GLY A 178 -16.01 23.35 18.79
C GLY A 178 -15.13 23.36 20.06
N ASN A 179 -15.10 22.32 20.90
CA ASN A 179 -14.27 22.32 22.11
C ASN A 179 -12.79 22.17 21.79
N SER A 180 -12.08 23.29 21.73
CA SER A 180 -10.63 23.30 21.87
C SER A 180 -10.26 22.67 23.22
N PRO A 181 -9.30 21.73 23.26
CA PRO A 181 -8.96 21.00 24.49
C PRO A 181 -8.42 21.97 25.55
N THR A 182 -8.85 21.80 26.81
CA THR A 182 -8.36 22.61 27.94
C THR A 182 -6.91 22.28 28.28
N ALA A 183 -6.17 23.22 28.87
CA ALA A 183 -4.78 23.00 29.29
C ALA A 183 -4.62 21.77 30.20
N GLN A 184 -5.58 21.55 31.11
CA GLN A 184 -5.60 20.40 32.00
C GLN A 184 -5.80 19.08 31.24
N GLN A 185 -6.69 19.05 30.23
CA GLN A 185 -6.87 17.86 29.38
C GLN A 185 -5.64 17.56 28.54
N ILE A 186 -4.98 18.60 28.01
CA ILE A 186 -3.73 18.45 27.27
C ILE A 186 -2.65 17.88 28.17
N ALA A 187 -2.46 18.44 29.37
CA ALA A 187 -1.49 17.94 30.34
C ALA A 187 -1.76 16.49 30.75
N ALA A 188 -3.03 16.11 30.97
CA ALA A 188 -3.40 14.76 31.36
C ALA A 188 -3.20 13.71 30.25
N LEU A 189 -3.35 14.11 28.98
CA LEU A 189 -3.20 13.22 27.83
C LEU A 189 -1.84 13.36 27.12
N ALA A 190 -0.97 14.26 27.58
CA ALA A 190 0.35 14.47 27.01
C ALA A 190 1.20 13.21 27.20
N PRO A 191 1.78 12.65 26.13
CA PRO A 191 2.70 11.53 26.25
C PRO A 191 3.87 11.88 27.18
N PRO A 192 4.23 11.01 28.14
CA PRO A 192 5.37 11.24 29.02
C PRO A 192 6.67 11.19 28.21
N LEU A 193 7.66 12.05 28.50
CA LEU A 193 8.94 12.02 27.76
C LEU A 193 9.72 10.72 28.02
N GLY A 194 9.56 10.15 29.21
CA GLY A 194 10.12 8.87 29.61
C GLY A 194 11.65 8.82 29.69
N PHE A 195 12.31 9.98 29.65
CA PHE A 195 13.75 10.14 29.80
C PHE A 195 14.06 11.51 30.42
N THR A 196 15.23 11.64 31.05
CA THR A 196 15.68 12.88 31.69
C THR A 196 16.96 13.37 31.03
N SER A 197 17.10 14.68 30.86
CA SER A 197 18.30 15.30 30.30
C SER A 197 19.56 15.10 31.16
N GLY A 198 20.71 15.44 30.59
CA GLY A 198 21.98 15.45 31.33
C GLY A 198 22.59 14.08 31.63
N LYS A 199 22.14 13.01 30.96
CA LYS A 199 22.69 11.66 31.18
C LYS A 199 24.07 11.52 30.53
N ASN A 200 25.07 11.15 31.34
CA ASN A 200 26.45 10.88 30.91
C ASN A 200 27.03 11.98 30.00
N PRO A 201 27.18 13.22 30.50
CA PRO A 201 27.72 14.31 29.72
C PRO A 201 29.15 13.99 29.28
N THR A 202 29.45 14.21 27.99
CA THR A 202 30.78 13.98 27.41
C THR A 202 31.76 15.13 27.67
N GLY A 203 31.28 16.25 28.21
CA GLY A 203 32.03 17.51 28.32
C GLY A 203 32.03 18.35 27.03
N THR A 204 31.51 17.83 25.90
CA THR A 204 31.38 18.57 24.62
C THR A 204 30.00 19.17 24.40
N GLY A 205 29.10 19.09 25.39
CA GLY A 205 27.70 19.50 25.28
C GLY A 205 26.73 18.38 24.86
N ASP A 206 27.25 17.17 24.62
CA ASP A 206 26.46 15.99 24.26
C ASP A 206 26.25 15.05 25.46
N CYS A 207 25.08 14.44 25.49
CA CYS A 207 24.64 13.48 26.50
C CYS A 207 24.07 12.22 25.81
N ASP A 208 23.95 11.13 26.56
CA ASP A 208 23.31 9.91 26.09
C ASP A 208 21.80 10.10 25.92
N GLY A 209 21.27 9.69 24.77
CA GLY A 209 19.84 9.69 24.47
C GLY A 209 19.11 8.47 25.01
N ALA A 210 17.79 8.47 24.84
CA ALA A 210 16.90 7.45 25.39
C ALA A 210 16.90 6.13 24.61
N VAL A 211 17.42 6.14 23.39
CA VAL A 211 17.45 4.98 22.49
C VAL A 211 18.87 4.65 22.07
N ASN A 212 19.14 3.36 21.93
CA ASN A 212 20.41 2.86 21.41
C ASN A 212 20.41 2.89 19.88
N GLY A 213 21.55 3.23 19.30
CA GLY A 213 21.85 3.08 17.89
C GLY A 213 22.02 1.61 17.50
N SER A 214 22.28 1.39 16.21
CA SER A 214 22.56 0.06 15.64
C SER A 214 23.82 -0.59 16.22
N ASP A 215 24.73 0.20 16.78
CA ASP A 215 25.94 -0.23 17.48
C ASP A 215 25.69 -0.64 18.94
N GLY A 216 24.43 -0.60 19.39
CA GLY A 216 24.04 -0.91 20.76
C GLY A 216 24.38 0.18 21.78
N LYS A 217 24.94 1.32 21.36
CA LYS A 217 25.27 2.45 22.25
C LYS A 217 24.16 3.50 22.23
N PRO A 218 23.93 4.25 23.31
CA PRO A 218 23.00 5.37 23.30
C PRO A 218 23.34 6.39 22.21
N ILE A 219 22.33 6.83 21.45
CA ILE A 219 22.51 7.90 20.46
C ILE A 219 22.81 9.20 21.20
N LYS A 220 23.86 9.92 20.80
CA LYS A 220 24.21 11.21 21.42
C LYS A 220 23.20 12.29 21.05
N ILE A 221 22.82 13.09 22.04
CA ILE A 221 21.87 14.21 21.93
C ILE A 221 22.41 15.43 22.69
N PRO A 222 21.95 16.65 22.40
CA PRO A 222 22.29 17.82 23.22
C PRO A 222 21.92 17.59 24.69
N CYS A 223 22.78 17.96 25.63
CA CYS A 223 22.54 17.73 27.06
C CYS A 223 21.31 18.44 27.63
N ALA A 224 20.82 19.48 26.97
CA ALA A 224 19.56 20.15 27.33
C ALA A 224 18.31 19.34 26.95
N CYS A 225 18.46 18.23 26.23
CA CYS A 225 17.38 17.39 25.75
C CYS A 225 17.26 16.08 26.54
N PRO A 226 16.03 15.61 26.82
CA PRO A 226 14.76 16.30 26.61
C PRO A 226 14.56 17.45 27.62
N PRO A 227 13.70 18.45 27.35
CA PRO A 227 13.37 19.47 28.35
C PRO A 227 12.67 18.84 29.56
N ALA A 228 12.53 19.60 30.65
CA ALA A 228 11.70 19.17 31.76
C ALA A 228 10.24 18.95 31.31
N GLN A 229 9.55 18.00 31.95
CA GLN A 229 8.22 17.55 31.54
C GLN A 229 7.18 18.69 31.57
N ASP A 230 7.28 19.60 32.54
CA ASP A 230 6.45 20.79 32.68
C ASP A 230 6.67 21.79 31.53
N VAL A 231 7.93 22.05 31.17
CA VAL A 231 8.31 22.92 30.03
C VAL A 231 7.78 22.34 28.70
N TYR A 232 7.90 21.02 28.53
CA TYR A 232 7.34 20.32 27.38
C TYR A 232 5.81 20.41 27.32
N ILE A 233 5.11 20.14 28.44
CA ILE A 233 3.65 20.22 28.49
C ILE A 233 3.17 21.65 28.24
N GLN A 234 3.86 22.66 28.75
CA GLN A 234 3.54 24.07 28.49
C GLN A 234 3.65 24.40 27.00
N SER A 235 4.73 23.95 26.35
CA SER A 235 4.94 24.15 24.91
C SER A 235 3.93 23.39 24.05
N LEU A 236 3.61 22.14 24.43
CA LEU A 236 2.58 21.35 23.77
C LEU A 236 1.22 22.03 23.88
N THR A 237 0.88 22.53 25.07
CA THR A 237 -0.37 23.25 25.33
C THR A 237 -0.48 24.49 24.43
N ALA A 238 0.57 25.30 24.33
CA ALA A 238 0.59 26.46 23.45
C ALA A 238 0.39 26.07 21.97
N ASN A 239 1.07 25.01 21.51
CA ASN A 239 0.95 24.52 20.14
C ASN A 239 -0.45 23.99 19.82
N VAL A 240 -1.05 23.24 20.74
CA VAL A 240 -2.38 22.65 20.57
C VAL A 240 -3.44 23.75 20.55
N LEU A 241 -3.37 24.72 21.46
CA LEU A 241 -4.30 25.85 21.48
C LEU A 241 -4.16 26.74 20.23
N ALA A 242 -2.95 26.86 19.68
CA ALA A 242 -2.71 27.56 18.43
C ALA A 242 -3.09 26.74 17.17
N GLY A 243 -3.35 25.44 17.30
CA GLY A 243 -3.56 24.50 16.19
C GLY A 243 -2.33 24.30 15.28
N LYS A 244 -1.15 24.77 15.71
CA LYS A 244 0.12 24.79 14.97
C LYS A 244 1.30 24.96 15.92
N ALA A 245 2.50 24.59 15.49
CA ALA A 245 3.70 24.84 16.28
C ALA A 245 3.96 26.36 16.37
N VAL A 246 3.96 26.93 17.57
CA VAL A 246 4.07 28.39 17.80
C VAL A 246 5.36 28.95 17.19
N ASN A 247 6.47 28.23 17.36
CA ASN A 247 7.78 28.61 16.84
C ASN A 247 8.03 28.10 15.40
N ASN A 248 7.08 27.37 14.81
CA ASN A 248 7.10 26.98 13.40
C ASN A 248 5.67 26.90 12.82
N PRO A 249 5.02 28.05 12.56
CA PRO A 249 3.59 28.12 12.29
C PRO A 249 3.12 27.37 11.03
N THR A 250 4.04 26.96 10.16
CA THR A 250 3.74 26.16 8.96
C THR A 250 3.34 24.73 9.32
N VAL A 251 3.75 24.22 10.49
CA VAL A 251 3.44 22.86 10.93
C VAL A 251 2.17 22.88 11.79
N LYS A 252 1.10 22.26 11.28
CA LYS A 252 -0.16 22.10 12.02
C LYS A 252 -0.03 21.05 13.13
N VAL A 253 -0.73 21.28 14.24
CA VAL A 253 -0.75 20.39 15.39
C VAL A 253 -2.19 19.99 15.69
N THR A 254 -2.46 18.68 15.70
CA THR A 254 -3.77 18.11 16.03
C THR A 254 -3.64 17.27 17.29
N PHE A 255 -4.53 17.48 18.26
CA PHE A 255 -4.49 16.78 19.54
C PHE A 255 -5.87 16.22 19.91
N PRO A 256 -6.22 15.01 19.42
CA PRO A 256 -7.50 14.40 19.72
C PRO A 256 -7.56 13.95 21.18
N LEU A 257 -8.76 13.98 21.77
CA LEU A 257 -8.98 13.71 23.20
C LEU A 257 -9.42 12.27 23.52
N ASP A 258 -9.84 11.48 22.53
CA ASP A 258 -10.30 10.11 22.77
C ASP A 258 -9.14 9.12 22.95
N ASN A 259 -9.43 7.92 23.44
CA ASN A 259 -8.43 6.90 23.75
C ASN A 259 -8.20 5.89 22.61
N SER A 260 -8.70 6.14 21.40
CA SER A 260 -8.38 5.26 20.27
C SER A 260 -6.87 5.25 20.02
N LYS A 261 -6.35 4.14 19.47
CA LYS A 261 -4.93 4.05 19.06
C LYS A 261 -4.53 5.17 18.11
N ASN A 262 -5.44 5.54 17.21
CA ASN A 262 -5.22 6.63 16.26
C ASN A 262 -5.04 7.97 17.00
N SER A 263 -5.86 8.21 18.02
CA SER A 263 -5.76 9.42 18.83
C SER A 263 -4.54 9.43 19.74
N GLN A 264 -4.17 8.28 20.33
CA GLN A 264 -2.91 8.14 21.07
C GLN A 264 -1.69 8.40 20.17
N SER A 265 -1.66 7.85 18.94
CA SER A 265 -0.58 8.09 17.98
C SER A 265 -0.56 9.55 17.49
N ALA A 266 -1.71 10.16 17.23
CA ALA A 266 -1.78 11.58 16.87
C ALA A 266 -1.23 12.49 17.99
N ARG A 267 -1.52 12.18 19.26
CA ARG A 267 -0.94 12.89 20.41
C ARG A 267 0.58 12.72 20.49
N LEU A 268 1.09 11.52 20.18
CA LEU A 268 2.53 11.26 20.11
C LEU A 268 3.21 12.02 18.97
N THR A 269 2.54 12.17 17.82
CA THR A 269 3.00 13.00 16.71
C THR A 269 3.00 14.48 17.08
N ALA A 270 1.95 14.98 17.73
CA ALA A 270 1.88 16.36 18.24
C ALA A 270 3.00 16.67 19.25
N ALA A 271 3.27 15.71 20.14
CA ALA A 271 4.38 15.78 21.08
C ALA A 271 5.74 15.83 20.37
N SER A 272 5.93 14.99 19.35
CA SER A 272 7.14 14.95 18.53
C SER A 272 7.39 16.27 17.79
N ILE A 273 6.35 16.82 17.16
CA ILE A 273 6.41 18.14 16.49
C ILE A 273 6.78 19.23 17.49
N THR A 274 6.18 19.20 18.67
CA THR A 274 6.46 20.18 19.74
C THR A 274 7.94 20.16 20.12
N LEU A 275 8.51 18.97 20.38
CA LEU A 275 9.92 18.83 20.75
C LEU A 275 10.87 19.32 19.67
N GLN A 276 10.61 18.99 18.41
CA GLN A 276 11.48 19.38 17.29
C GLN A 276 11.45 20.88 16.99
N ASN A 277 10.40 21.59 17.43
CA ASN A 277 10.21 23.01 17.15
C ASN A 277 10.29 23.89 18.40
N LEU A 278 10.86 23.41 19.52
CA LEU A 278 10.91 24.17 20.78
C LEU A 278 11.56 25.55 20.65
N ASN A 279 12.60 25.70 19.82
CA ASN A 279 13.37 26.94 19.66
C ASN A 279 13.35 27.47 18.21
N GLY A 280 12.36 27.05 17.40
CA GLY A 280 12.24 27.44 15.99
C GLY A 280 12.16 26.25 15.04
N PRO A 281 12.02 26.48 13.72
CA PRO A 281 11.90 25.41 12.73
C PRO A 281 13.09 24.45 12.76
N GLY A 282 12.84 23.21 13.18
CA GLY A 282 13.86 22.15 13.33
C GLY A 282 14.91 22.40 14.42
N LYS A 283 14.76 23.47 15.21
CA LYS A 283 15.64 23.82 16.32
C LYS A 283 14.99 23.37 17.62
N GLY A 284 15.18 22.12 18.00
CA GLY A 284 14.57 21.55 19.18
C GLY A 284 15.25 20.26 19.62
N CYS A 285 14.56 19.49 20.44
CA CYS A 285 15.08 18.21 20.89
C CYS A 285 14.76 17.10 19.89
N PRO A 286 15.76 16.28 19.51
CA PRO A 286 15.54 15.17 18.60
C PRO A 286 14.67 14.10 19.27
N ILE A 287 13.85 13.36 18.52
CA ILE A 287 12.92 12.38 19.10
C ILE A 287 13.64 11.26 19.86
N VAL A 288 14.87 10.93 19.45
CA VAL A 288 15.76 9.98 20.13
C VAL A 288 16.13 10.40 21.57
N SER A 289 15.83 11.65 21.98
CA SER A 289 15.94 12.11 23.36
C SER A 289 14.78 11.67 24.26
N THR A 290 13.79 10.96 23.72
CA THR A 290 12.59 10.49 24.43
C THR A 290 12.34 9.02 24.16
N THR A 291 11.43 8.41 24.93
CA THR A 291 10.98 7.04 24.69
C THR A 291 9.77 6.97 23.75
N PHE A 292 9.48 8.03 22.98
CA PHE A 292 8.32 8.05 22.07
C PHE A 292 8.33 6.90 21.07
N SER A 293 9.50 6.46 20.58
CA SER A 293 9.56 5.29 19.69
C SER A 293 9.01 4.02 20.37
N ALA A 294 9.42 3.76 21.62
CA ALA A 294 8.93 2.62 22.39
C ALA A 294 7.43 2.78 22.75
N GLN A 295 6.98 4.00 23.06
CA GLN A 295 5.57 4.29 23.31
C GLN A 295 4.71 4.06 22.06
N GLN A 296 5.19 4.45 20.87
CA GLN A 296 4.50 4.17 19.61
C GLN A 296 4.38 2.66 19.36
N GLN A 297 5.44 1.90 19.65
CA GLN A 297 5.41 0.44 19.56
C GLN A 297 4.40 -0.15 20.55
N ALA A 298 4.33 0.37 21.78
CA ALA A 298 3.35 -0.06 22.79
C ALA A 298 1.90 0.23 22.35
N ILE A 299 1.61 1.43 21.83
CA ILE A 299 0.30 1.80 21.28
C ILE A 299 -0.08 0.85 20.12
N ASN A 300 0.88 0.52 19.27
CA ASN A 300 0.67 -0.41 18.16
C ASN A 300 0.43 -1.86 18.66
N ALA A 301 1.05 -2.24 19.78
CA ALA A 301 0.92 -3.56 20.37
C ALA A 301 -0.39 -3.75 21.17
N GLN A 302 -1.05 -2.67 21.60
CA GLN A 302 -2.36 -2.74 22.23
C GLN A 302 -3.36 -3.45 21.31
N SER A 303 -4.24 -4.29 21.85
CA SER A 303 -5.33 -4.90 21.08
C SER A 303 -6.52 -3.94 21.02
N ASP A 304 -7.31 -3.94 19.93
CA ASP A 304 -8.45 -3.03 19.74
C ASP A 304 -9.62 -3.23 20.74
N ASN A 305 -9.45 -4.09 21.73
CA ASN A 305 -10.48 -4.46 22.71
C ASN A 305 -10.58 -3.52 23.94
N GLN A 306 -9.85 -2.40 23.99
CA GLN A 306 -10.05 -1.37 25.03
C GLN A 306 -10.91 -0.21 24.52
N ALA A 307 -12.13 -0.50 24.10
CA ALA A 307 -13.19 0.48 23.95
C ALA A 307 -14.37 0.09 24.82
N SER A 308 -14.19 0.11 26.15
CA SER A 308 -15.24 0.19 27.18
C SER A 308 -14.58 0.33 28.55
N SER A 309 -14.71 1.49 29.19
CA SER A 309 -14.49 1.60 30.64
C SER A 309 -15.76 1.10 31.35
N PRO A 310 -15.67 0.18 32.33
CA PRO A 310 -16.79 -0.11 33.20
C PRO A 310 -16.98 1.04 34.21
N THR A 311 -18.22 1.50 34.34
CA THR A 311 -18.69 2.39 35.41
C THR A 311 -18.41 1.77 36.79
N PRO A 312 -17.98 2.53 37.83
CA PRO A 312 -17.83 2.00 39.17
C PRO A 312 -19.21 1.78 39.81
N ALA A 313 -19.56 0.52 40.11
CA ALA A 313 -20.73 0.21 40.93
C ALA A 313 -20.31 0.08 42.40
N GLN A 314 -20.93 0.88 43.27
CA GLN A 314 -20.94 0.72 44.72
C GLN A 314 -21.88 -0.43 45.15
N PRO A 315 -21.79 -0.93 46.40
CA PRO A 315 -22.08 -2.32 46.76
C PRO A 315 -23.53 -2.56 47.19
N VAL A 316 -24.08 -3.72 46.84
CA VAL A 316 -25.22 -4.34 47.54
C VAL A 316 -25.07 -5.86 47.60
N GLN A 317 -25.67 -6.41 48.66
CA GLN A 317 -25.42 -7.66 49.36
C GLN A 317 -25.91 -8.96 48.66
N ALA A 318 -25.39 -10.08 49.20
CA ALA A 318 -25.79 -11.48 49.02
C ALA A 318 -27.32 -11.73 49.18
N SER A 319 -27.98 -12.78 48.69
CA SER A 319 -27.67 -14.23 48.73
C SER A 319 -28.76 -15.02 47.91
N PRO A 320 -28.95 -16.37 47.95
CA PRO A 320 -28.93 -17.24 46.75
C PRO A 320 -30.25 -18.00 46.43
N SER A 321 -30.31 -18.72 45.29
CA SER A 321 -30.57 -20.19 45.20
C SER A 321 -31.27 -20.67 43.90
N ALA A 322 -30.86 -21.88 43.48
CA ALA A 322 -31.55 -22.96 42.75
C ALA A 322 -31.88 -22.90 41.23
N SER A 323 -31.04 -23.62 40.47
CA SER A 323 -31.30 -24.81 39.62
C SER A 323 -32.50 -24.97 38.66
N SER A 324 -32.12 -25.57 37.51
CA SER A 324 -32.74 -26.64 36.68
C SER A 324 -33.49 -26.32 35.36
N SER A 325 -32.83 -26.76 34.27
CA SER A 325 -33.32 -27.54 33.11
C SER A 325 -34.38 -26.96 32.15
N LYS A 326 -34.10 -26.95 30.83
CA LYS A 326 -34.67 -27.89 29.83
C LYS A 326 -34.17 -27.59 28.40
N ALA A 327 -33.97 -28.64 27.61
CA ALA A 327 -33.53 -28.64 26.20
C ALA A 327 -34.70 -28.54 25.21
N ALA A 328 -34.48 -27.91 24.03
CA ALA A 328 -35.22 -28.18 22.79
C ALA A 328 -34.50 -27.66 21.51
N ALA A 329 -34.21 -28.63 20.62
CA ALA A 329 -34.10 -28.72 19.15
C ALA A 329 -33.87 -27.50 18.19
N PRO A 330 -33.29 -27.73 16.98
CA PRO A 330 -32.64 -26.73 16.13
C PRO A 330 -33.50 -26.24 14.94
N SER A 331 -33.20 -25.05 14.42
CA SER A 331 -33.65 -24.52 13.12
C SER A 331 -32.69 -23.40 12.64
N PRO A 332 -32.77 -22.95 11.38
CA PRO A 332 -31.91 -23.31 10.25
C PRO A 332 -30.72 -22.34 10.03
N VAL A 333 -29.73 -22.83 9.26
CA VAL A 333 -28.52 -22.12 8.85
C VAL A 333 -28.84 -20.76 8.24
N THR A 334 -28.40 -19.70 8.93
CA THR A 334 -28.27 -18.35 8.36
C THR A 334 -26.77 -18.05 8.25
N THR A 335 -26.32 -17.79 7.03
CA THR A 335 -24.94 -17.41 6.67
C THR A 335 -24.58 -16.09 7.33
N GLY A 336 -23.85 -16.14 8.44
CA GLY A 336 -23.33 -14.99 9.16
C GLY A 336 -21.83 -15.13 9.38
N ASN A 337 -21.05 -14.16 8.87
CA ASN A 337 -19.63 -13.98 9.09
C ASN A 337 -19.27 -14.08 10.58
N ALA A 338 -18.81 -15.25 11.02
CA ALA A 338 -18.19 -15.44 12.31
C ALA A 338 -16.68 -15.21 12.19
N SER A 339 -16.10 -14.58 13.21
CA SER A 339 -14.67 -14.39 13.45
C SER A 339 -13.97 -15.74 13.68
N GLY A 340 -13.97 -16.58 12.65
CA GLY A 340 -13.36 -17.91 12.64
C GLY A 340 -11.97 -17.85 12.05
N THR A 341 -11.03 -18.55 12.67
CA THR A 341 -9.72 -18.84 12.08
C THR A 341 -9.92 -19.45 10.68
N PRO A 342 -9.25 -18.93 9.64
CA PRO A 342 -9.33 -19.46 8.28
C PRO A 342 -9.11 -20.99 8.23
N SER A 343 -9.90 -21.69 7.41
CA SER A 343 -9.65 -23.12 7.17
C SER A 343 -8.36 -23.33 6.37
N ALA A 344 -7.76 -24.52 6.48
CA ALA A 344 -6.55 -24.88 5.72
C ALA A 344 -6.76 -24.74 4.20
N ASP A 345 -7.95 -25.06 3.70
CA ASP A 345 -8.30 -24.93 2.29
C ASP A 345 -8.41 -23.46 1.85
N GLN A 346 -8.99 -22.60 2.69
CA GLN A 346 -9.06 -21.16 2.44
C GLN A 346 -7.67 -20.52 2.41
N ILE A 347 -6.80 -20.92 3.34
CA ILE A 347 -5.40 -20.45 3.37
C ILE A 347 -4.67 -20.93 2.12
N THR A 348 -4.82 -22.20 1.74
CA THR A 348 -4.20 -22.78 0.55
C THR A 348 -4.64 -22.06 -0.72
N ALA A 349 -5.94 -21.79 -0.87
CA ALA A 349 -6.51 -21.14 -2.05
C ALA A 349 -6.04 -19.67 -2.20
N LEU A 350 -5.79 -18.99 -1.09
CA LEU A 350 -5.39 -17.58 -1.08
C LEU A 350 -3.88 -17.37 -0.83
N ALA A 351 -3.11 -18.44 -0.68
CA ALA A 351 -1.66 -18.36 -0.44
C ALA A 351 -0.96 -17.78 -1.67
N PRO A 352 -0.15 -16.70 -1.51
CA PRO A 352 0.64 -16.16 -2.61
C PRO A 352 1.56 -17.23 -3.23
N PRO A 353 1.61 -17.35 -4.56
CA PRO A 353 2.54 -18.27 -5.21
C PRO A 353 3.98 -17.79 -5.01
N LEU A 354 4.95 -18.69 -4.80
CA LEU A 354 6.35 -18.29 -4.64
C LEU A 354 6.93 -17.70 -5.93
N GLY A 355 6.45 -18.17 -7.09
CA GLY A 355 6.78 -17.65 -8.42
C GLY A 355 8.21 -17.89 -8.88
N PHE A 356 8.99 -18.67 -8.15
CA PHE A 356 10.37 -19.03 -8.49
C PHE A 356 10.68 -20.45 -7.99
N LYS A 357 11.66 -21.13 -8.60
CA LYS A 357 12.07 -22.50 -8.21
C LYS A 357 13.42 -22.44 -7.50
N SER A 358 13.64 -23.31 -6.52
CA SER A 358 14.95 -23.49 -5.89
C SER A 358 15.98 -24.02 -6.89
N GLY A 359 17.26 -23.80 -6.61
CA GLY A 359 18.35 -24.45 -7.36
C GLY A 359 18.66 -23.83 -8.72
N VAL A 360 18.22 -22.60 -9.00
CA VAL A 360 18.53 -21.93 -10.27
C VAL A 360 19.99 -21.48 -10.29
N ASN A 361 20.74 -21.92 -11.31
CA ASN A 361 22.15 -21.57 -11.55
C ASN A 361 23.05 -21.70 -10.30
N PRO A 362 23.24 -22.92 -9.77
CA PRO A 362 24.11 -23.15 -8.63
C PRO A 362 25.55 -22.76 -8.98
N THR A 363 26.16 -21.94 -8.14
CA THR A 363 27.55 -21.45 -8.31
C THR A 363 28.62 -22.43 -7.81
N GLY A 364 28.20 -23.56 -7.24
CA GLY A 364 29.10 -24.52 -6.58
C GLY A 364 29.47 -24.14 -5.14
N THR A 365 29.20 -22.91 -4.68
CA THR A 365 29.45 -22.46 -3.29
C THR A 365 28.25 -22.64 -2.36
N GLY A 366 27.15 -23.24 -2.84
CA GLY A 366 25.87 -23.36 -2.12
C GLY A 366 24.89 -22.21 -2.38
N ASP A 367 25.30 -21.22 -3.18
CA ASP A 367 24.46 -20.10 -3.59
C ASP A 367 23.89 -20.29 -5.01
N CYS A 368 22.64 -19.89 -5.16
CA CYS A 368 21.85 -19.92 -6.39
C CYS A 368 21.34 -18.51 -6.72
N ASP A 369 20.92 -18.31 -7.97
CA ASP A 369 20.29 -17.06 -8.39
C ASP A 369 18.90 -16.91 -7.77
N GLY A 370 18.62 -15.76 -7.19
CA GLY A 370 17.32 -15.39 -6.67
C GLY A 370 16.37 -14.89 -7.75
N ALA A 371 15.10 -14.69 -7.36
CA ALA A 371 14.03 -14.30 -8.28
C ALA A 371 14.10 -12.84 -8.73
N VAL A 372 14.91 -12.03 -8.04
CA VAL A 372 15.02 -10.59 -8.29
C VAL A 372 16.46 -10.21 -8.58
N ASN A 373 16.63 -9.25 -9.48
CA ASN A 373 17.92 -8.66 -9.78
C ASN A 373 18.25 -7.56 -8.76
N GLY A 374 19.52 -7.47 -8.39
CA GLY A 374 20.09 -6.36 -7.63
C GLY A 374 20.20 -5.09 -8.46
N ALA A 375 20.73 -4.03 -7.84
CA ALA A 375 20.94 -2.75 -8.49
C ALA A 375 21.94 -2.83 -9.66
N ASP A 376 22.81 -3.84 -9.67
CA ASP A 376 23.77 -4.15 -10.74
C ASP A 376 23.14 -4.92 -11.92
N GLY A 377 21.83 -5.18 -11.87
CA GLY A 377 21.10 -5.95 -12.88
C GLY A 377 21.35 -7.45 -12.83
N LYS A 378 22.15 -7.95 -11.87
CA LYS A 378 22.41 -9.39 -11.71
C LYS A 378 21.46 -10.00 -10.68
N PRO A 379 21.08 -11.29 -10.81
CA PRO A 379 20.28 -11.95 -9.79
C PRO A 379 20.94 -11.89 -8.41
N ILE A 380 20.17 -11.56 -7.38
CA ILE A 380 20.65 -11.56 -6.00
C ILE A 380 20.91 -13.01 -5.59
N LYS A 381 22.11 -13.32 -5.10
CA LYS A 381 22.44 -14.67 -4.63
C LYS A 381 21.66 -15.04 -3.36
N ILE A 382 21.13 -16.25 -3.35
CA ILE A 382 20.36 -16.83 -2.25
C ILE A 382 20.85 -18.26 -1.96
N PRO A 383 20.60 -18.82 -0.76
CA PRO A 383 20.84 -20.23 -0.52
C PRO A 383 20.09 -21.10 -1.53
N CYS A 384 20.75 -22.12 -2.10
CA CYS A 384 20.14 -22.96 -3.13
C CYS A 384 18.89 -23.74 -2.67
N ALA A 385 18.71 -23.92 -1.37
CA ALA A 385 17.49 -24.50 -0.79
C ALA A 385 16.27 -23.54 -0.83
N CYS A 386 16.46 -22.29 -1.26
CA CYS A 386 15.42 -21.28 -1.33
C CYS A 386 15.01 -20.98 -2.78
N PRO A 387 13.71 -20.72 -3.02
CA PRO A 387 12.60 -20.86 -2.08
C PRO A 387 12.25 -22.34 -1.82
N PRO A 388 11.58 -22.70 -0.71
CA PRO A 388 11.13 -24.08 -0.50
C PRO A 388 10.11 -24.50 -1.57
N ALA A 389 9.80 -25.80 -1.65
CA ALA A 389 8.68 -26.24 -2.46
C ALA A 389 7.36 -25.59 -1.99
N GLN A 390 6.46 -25.32 -2.95
CA GLN A 390 5.21 -24.56 -2.70
C GLN A 390 4.33 -25.22 -1.63
N ASP A 391 4.26 -26.55 -1.61
CA ASP A 391 3.51 -27.34 -0.63
C ASP A 391 4.11 -27.24 0.78
N VAL A 392 5.44 -27.27 0.90
CA VAL A 392 6.16 -27.07 2.18
C VAL A 392 5.89 -25.66 2.74
N TYR A 393 5.94 -24.65 1.87
CA TYR A 393 5.61 -23.28 2.23
C TYR A 393 4.14 -23.14 2.67
N ILE A 394 3.18 -23.67 1.91
CA ILE A 394 1.75 -23.59 2.24
C ILE A 394 1.46 -24.30 3.57
N LYS A 395 2.06 -25.48 3.82
CA LYS A 395 1.90 -26.19 5.09
C LYS A 395 2.40 -25.37 6.28
N SER A 396 3.53 -24.68 6.12
CA SER A 396 4.10 -23.80 7.15
C SER A 396 3.22 -22.56 7.37
N LEU A 397 2.67 -21.99 6.30
CA LEU A 397 1.78 -20.84 6.36
C LEU A 397 0.49 -21.19 7.11
N ILE A 398 -0.12 -22.34 6.80
CA ILE A 398 -1.33 -22.84 7.49
C ILE A 398 -1.06 -22.93 9.00
N ALA A 399 0.06 -23.54 9.38
CA ALA A 399 0.41 -23.73 10.79
C ALA A 399 0.60 -22.37 11.50
N ASN A 400 1.29 -21.41 10.88
CA ASN A 400 1.47 -20.06 11.43
C ASN A 400 0.15 -19.29 11.57
N VAL A 401 -0.72 -19.37 10.56
CA VAL A 401 -2.03 -18.68 10.58
C VAL A 401 -2.94 -19.28 11.64
N GLN A 402 -2.94 -20.61 11.79
CA GLN A 402 -3.71 -21.30 12.84
C GLN A 402 -3.20 -20.97 14.25
N ALA A 403 -1.88 -20.80 14.41
CA ALA A 403 -1.27 -20.37 15.66
C ALA A 403 -1.48 -18.86 15.94
N GLY A 404 -1.80 -18.05 14.93
CA GLY A 404 -1.84 -16.59 15.01
C GLY A 404 -0.46 -15.92 15.16
N HIS A 405 0.62 -16.69 15.03
CA HIS A 405 2.02 -16.27 15.14
C HIS A 405 2.93 -17.24 14.39
N ALA A 406 4.16 -16.83 14.09
CA ALA A 406 5.14 -17.73 13.49
C ALA A 406 5.55 -18.81 14.50
N ILE A 407 5.32 -20.09 14.21
CA ILE A 407 5.55 -21.20 15.16
C ILE A 407 7.01 -21.25 15.65
N ASN A 408 7.95 -20.94 14.76
CA ASN A 408 9.37 -20.91 15.09
C ASN A 408 9.86 -19.55 15.62
N ASN A 409 8.95 -18.57 15.79
CA ASN A 409 9.23 -17.24 16.32
C ASN A 409 7.95 -16.60 16.89
N THR A 410 7.57 -17.02 18.09
CA THR A 410 6.28 -16.71 18.72
C THR A 410 6.02 -15.22 18.98
N VAL A 411 7.07 -14.40 18.94
CA VAL A 411 6.98 -12.94 19.09
C VAL A 411 6.37 -12.29 17.84
N VAL A 412 6.49 -12.93 16.67
CA VAL A 412 5.99 -12.39 15.40
C VAL A 412 4.57 -12.88 15.14
N LYS A 413 3.59 -11.98 15.26
CA LYS A 413 2.18 -12.25 14.96
C LYS A 413 1.94 -12.41 13.46
N VAL A 414 1.00 -13.29 13.11
CA VAL A 414 0.60 -13.55 11.72
C VAL A 414 -0.90 -13.32 11.58
N SER A 415 -1.30 -12.49 10.62
CA SER A 415 -2.69 -12.22 10.28
C SER A 415 -2.95 -12.58 8.82
N PHE A 416 -4.06 -13.26 8.54
CA PHE A 416 -4.39 -13.76 7.20
C PHE A 416 -5.86 -13.47 6.87
N PRO A 417 -6.18 -12.23 6.45
CA PRO A 417 -7.55 -11.88 6.08
C PRO A 417 -7.99 -12.58 4.79
N LEU A 418 -9.28 -12.90 4.70
CA LEU A 418 -9.85 -13.70 3.61
C LEU A 418 -10.47 -12.87 2.47
N ASP A 419 -10.72 -11.59 2.66
CA ASP A 419 -11.31 -10.75 1.62
C ASP A 419 -10.28 -10.37 0.54
N ASN A 420 -10.77 -9.91 -0.61
CA ASN A 420 -9.92 -9.57 -1.75
C ASN A 420 -9.52 -8.09 -1.81
N SER A 421 -9.70 -7.32 -0.74
CA SER A 421 -9.18 -5.94 -0.71
C SER A 421 -7.66 -5.93 -0.88
N LYS A 422 -7.13 -4.84 -1.43
CA LYS A 422 -5.67 -4.64 -1.54
C LYS A 422 -4.96 -4.79 -0.19
N ASN A 423 -5.56 -4.25 0.86
CA ASN A 423 -5.04 -4.38 2.22
C ASN A 423 -4.94 -5.85 2.64
N SER A 424 -5.97 -6.65 2.32
CA SER A 424 -5.98 -8.06 2.65
C SER A 424 -5.01 -8.87 1.79
N GLN A 425 -4.87 -8.55 0.51
CA GLN A 425 -3.84 -9.14 -0.36
C GLN A 425 -2.41 -8.82 0.17
N SER A 426 -2.15 -7.58 0.55
CA SER A 426 -0.84 -7.16 1.11
C SER A 426 -0.58 -7.79 2.48
N ALA A 427 -1.60 -7.91 3.35
CA ALA A 427 -1.50 -8.61 4.61
C ALA A 427 -1.16 -10.09 4.42
N ARG A 428 -1.79 -10.77 3.45
CA ARG A 428 -1.45 -12.16 3.09
C ARG A 428 -0.02 -12.30 2.59
N LEU A 429 0.45 -11.35 1.77
CA LEU A 429 1.83 -11.33 1.29
C LEU A 429 2.86 -11.07 2.41
N THR A 430 2.48 -10.27 3.39
CA THR A 430 3.27 -10.04 4.62
C THR A 430 3.35 -11.32 5.46
N ALA A 431 2.21 -12.00 5.68
CA ALA A 431 2.16 -13.29 6.38
C ALA A 431 3.01 -14.37 5.69
N ALA A 432 2.96 -14.41 4.36
CA ALA A 432 3.79 -15.27 3.53
C ALA A 432 5.29 -14.98 3.71
N SER A 433 5.67 -13.70 3.69
CA SER A 433 7.06 -13.26 3.90
C SER A 433 7.59 -13.63 5.29
N ILE A 434 6.79 -13.40 6.33
CA ILE A 434 7.11 -13.80 7.71
C ILE A 434 7.31 -15.31 7.80
N THR A 435 6.42 -16.09 7.16
CA THR A 435 6.52 -17.55 7.14
C THR A 435 7.83 -18.02 6.53
N LEU A 436 8.22 -17.48 5.37
CA LEU A 436 9.47 -17.84 4.70
C LEU A 436 10.71 -17.51 5.54
N GLN A 437 10.73 -16.33 6.18
CA GLN A 437 11.87 -15.88 6.99
C GLN A 437 12.05 -16.69 8.28
N ASN A 438 11.01 -17.38 8.75
CA ASN A 438 11.02 -18.12 10.01
C ASN A 438 10.86 -19.64 9.82
N LEU A 439 11.13 -20.18 8.62
CA LEU A 439 10.97 -21.62 8.35
C LEU A 439 11.77 -22.53 9.28
N ASN A 440 13.01 -22.15 9.64
CA ASN A 440 13.91 -22.97 10.47
C ASN A 440 14.35 -22.26 11.76
N GLY A 441 13.56 -21.32 12.27
CA GLY A 441 13.88 -20.53 13.46
C GLY A 441 13.84 -19.01 13.23
N PRO A 442 14.00 -18.20 14.28
CA PRO A 442 13.98 -16.73 14.18
C PRO A 442 15.04 -16.24 13.18
N GLY A 443 14.59 -15.66 12.06
CA GLY A 443 15.46 -15.17 10.98
C GLY A 443 16.24 -16.25 10.22
N LYS A 444 16.00 -17.54 10.49
CA LYS A 444 16.66 -18.67 9.83
C LYS A 444 15.72 -19.28 8.79
N GLY A 445 15.49 -18.55 7.71
CA GLY A 445 14.60 -18.96 6.65
C GLY A 445 15.05 -18.49 5.28
N CYS A 446 14.14 -18.56 4.31
CA CYS A 446 14.43 -18.08 2.97
C CYS A 446 14.21 -16.57 2.88
N PRO A 447 15.17 -15.82 2.32
CA PRO A 447 15.01 -14.39 2.15
C PRO A 447 13.92 -14.11 1.11
N VAL A 448 13.18 -13.01 1.25
CA VAL A 448 12.03 -12.70 0.36
C VAL A 448 12.47 -12.58 -1.11
N VAL A 449 13.72 -12.17 -1.36
CA VAL A 449 14.33 -12.11 -2.69
C VAL A 449 14.43 -13.46 -3.41
N SER A 450 14.20 -14.58 -2.70
CA SER A 450 14.04 -15.92 -3.29
C SER A 450 12.68 -16.16 -3.94
N THR A 451 11.77 -15.19 -3.87
CA THR A 451 10.41 -15.28 -4.41
C THR A 451 10.07 -14.05 -5.24
N THR A 452 8.95 -14.12 -5.96
CA THR A 452 8.42 -12.96 -6.68
C THR A 452 7.52 -12.07 -5.82
N PHE A 453 7.55 -12.18 -4.49
CA PHE A 453 6.68 -11.40 -3.61
C PHE A 453 6.87 -9.88 -3.79
N SER A 454 8.07 -9.39 -4.05
CA SER A 454 8.26 -7.95 -4.34
C SER A 454 7.52 -7.51 -5.61
N ALA A 455 7.51 -8.34 -6.65
CA ALA A 455 6.75 -8.08 -7.87
C ALA A 455 5.24 -8.19 -7.64
N GLN A 456 4.81 -9.16 -6.83
CA GLN A 456 3.41 -9.30 -6.44
C GLN A 456 2.91 -8.11 -5.62
N GLN A 457 3.71 -7.59 -4.68
CA GLN A 457 3.37 -6.39 -3.91
C GLN A 457 3.18 -5.20 -4.86
N LYS A 458 4.13 -4.99 -5.78
CA LYS A 458 3.99 -3.95 -6.81
C LYS A 458 2.73 -4.12 -7.66
N ALA A 459 2.36 -5.36 -8.00
CA ALA A 459 1.14 -5.64 -8.74
C ALA A 459 -0.12 -5.31 -7.92
N ILE A 460 -0.15 -5.65 -6.62
CA ILE A 460 -1.23 -5.28 -5.69
C ILE A 460 -1.36 -3.76 -5.58
N ASP A 461 -0.23 -3.07 -5.46
CA ASP A 461 -0.18 -1.60 -5.37
C ASP A 461 -0.66 -0.94 -6.66
N ALA A 462 -0.34 -1.55 -7.81
CA ALA A 462 -0.74 -1.09 -9.14
C ALA A 462 -2.20 -1.41 -9.51
N GLN A 463 -2.88 -2.32 -8.80
CA GLN A 463 -4.31 -2.52 -9.00
C GLN A 463 -5.01 -1.17 -8.77
N SER A 464 -5.85 -0.70 -9.68
CA SER A 464 -6.75 0.43 -9.41
C SER A 464 -7.97 -0.11 -8.63
N ASN A 465 -8.58 0.70 -7.75
CA ASN A 465 -9.83 0.31 -7.08
C ASN A 465 -10.96 0.31 -8.12
N VAL A 466 -11.02 -0.71 -8.97
CA VAL A 466 -12.18 -0.95 -9.82
C VAL A 466 -13.24 -1.58 -8.92
N ALA A 467 -14.16 -0.77 -8.42
CA ALA A 467 -15.35 -1.27 -7.78
C ALA A 467 -16.08 -2.17 -8.79
N VAL A 468 -16.18 -3.47 -8.50
CA VAL A 468 -17.02 -4.39 -9.27
C VAL A 468 -18.46 -3.90 -9.11
N PRO A 469 -19.17 -3.53 -10.18
CA PRO A 469 -20.58 -3.19 -10.06
C PRO A 469 -21.33 -4.44 -9.62
N VAL A 470 -21.97 -4.37 -8.46
CA VAL A 470 -22.95 -5.36 -8.02
C VAL A 470 -24.10 -5.32 -9.03
N VAL A 471 -24.16 -6.32 -9.91
CA VAL A 471 -25.31 -6.51 -10.79
C VAL A 471 -26.45 -7.02 -9.91
N THR A 472 -27.37 -6.13 -9.54
CA THR A 472 -28.63 -6.49 -8.90
C THR A 472 -29.51 -7.20 -9.93
N SER A 473 -29.47 -8.53 -9.95
CA SER A 473 -30.42 -9.34 -10.70
C SER A 473 -31.81 -9.21 -10.06
N LYS A 474 -32.73 -8.58 -10.81
CA LYS A 474 -34.15 -8.45 -10.47
C LYS A 474 -34.79 -9.84 -10.34
N ALA A 475 -35.34 -10.14 -9.17
CA ALA A 475 -36.05 -11.39 -8.92
C ALA A 475 -37.31 -11.51 -9.80
N PRO A 476 -37.60 -12.69 -10.39
CA PRO A 476 -38.84 -12.93 -11.11
C PRO A 476 -40.02 -13.11 -10.12
N THR A 477 -41.13 -12.46 -10.43
CA THR A 477 -42.43 -12.58 -9.75
C THR A 477 -42.97 -14.01 -9.84
N PRO A 478 -43.60 -14.54 -8.76
CA PRO A 478 -44.21 -15.87 -8.78
C PRO A 478 -45.54 -15.85 -9.56
N PRO A 479 -45.84 -16.88 -10.38
CA PRO A 479 -47.16 -17.03 -10.98
C PRO A 479 -48.17 -17.64 -10.01
N VAL A 480 -49.39 -17.13 -10.11
CA VAL A 480 -50.60 -17.53 -9.37
C VAL A 480 -51.04 -18.92 -9.80
N ALA A 481 -51.46 -19.73 -8.82
CA ALA A 481 -52.00 -21.07 -9.01
C ALA A 481 -53.41 -21.06 -9.63
N SER A 482 -53.65 -21.97 -10.58
CA SER A 482 -54.98 -22.50 -10.91
C SER A 482 -54.88 -23.99 -11.23
N SER A 483 -55.67 -24.77 -10.51
CA SER A 483 -55.82 -26.23 -10.59
C SER A 483 -56.69 -26.66 -11.78
N THR A 484 -56.34 -27.75 -12.50
CA THR A 484 -57.07 -29.04 -12.49
C THR A 484 -56.59 -30.07 -13.53
N LYS A 485 -56.44 -31.32 -13.04
CA LYS A 485 -56.74 -32.65 -13.64
C LYS A 485 -55.72 -33.42 -14.53
N ALA A 486 -55.20 -34.51 -13.93
CA ALA A 486 -54.89 -35.91 -14.36
C ALA A 486 -54.63 -36.23 -15.86
N ALA A 487 -53.76 -37.16 -16.30
CA ALA A 487 -52.94 -38.25 -15.77
C ALA A 487 -51.77 -38.51 -16.78
N THR A 488 -50.60 -39.06 -16.47
CA THR A 488 -50.22 -40.51 -16.50
C THR A 488 -48.69 -40.61 -16.34
N VAL A 489 -48.19 -41.79 -15.94
CA VAL A 489 -46.87 -42.09 -15.32
C VAL A 489 -45.72 -42.43 -16.31
N ALA A 490 -44.53 -41.84 -16.03
CA ALA A 490 -43.11 -42.27 -16.23
C ALA A 490 -42.46 -42.39 -17.64
N PRO A 491 -41.09 -42.37 -17.78
CA PRO A 491 -40.01 -42.13 -16.81
C PRO A 491 -38.98 -41.01 -17.19
N VAL A 492 -38.06 -40.76 -16.25
CA VAL A 492 -37.00 -39.74 -16.12
C VAL A 492 -35.97 -39.69 -17.26
N PRO A 493 -35.50 -38.48 -17.65
CA PRO A 493 -34.06 -38.24 -17.69
C PRO A 493 -33.63 -36.91 -17.03
N THR A 494 -32.41 -36.95 -16.51
CA THR A 494 -31.60 -35.89 -15.88
C THR A 494 -31.42 -34.65 -16.76
N ASN A 495 -31.75 -33.46 -16.23
CA ASN A 495 -31.37 -32.17 -16.82
C ASN A 495 -30.03 -31.68 -16.22
N ASN A 496 -28.95 -31.87 -16.99
CA ASN A 496 -27.76 -31.03 -16.89
C ASN A 496 -28.09 -29.68 -17.56
N ALA A 497 -27.91 -28.58 -16.83
CA ALA A 497 -27.97 -27.25 -17.42
C ALA A 497 -26.77 -27.07 -18.37
N ALA A 498 -27.07 -26.92 -19.66
CA ALA A 498 -26.09 -26.59 -20.69
C ALA A 498 -25.48 -25.21 -20.40
N VAL A 499 -24.18 -25.18 -20.09
CA VAL A 499 -23.38 -23.96 -20.15
C VAL A 499 -23.12 -23.70 -21.64
N ASN A 500 -23.58 -22.57 -22.16
CA ASN A 500 -23.29 -22.15 -23.54
C ASN A 500 -21.79 -21.96 -23.70
N SER A 501 -21.11 -22.90 -24.38
CA SER A 501 -19.73 -22.71 -24.82
C SER A 501 -19.67 -21.60 -25.88
N PRO A 502 -18.66 -20.71 -25.84
CA PRO A 502 -18.53 -19.62 -26.81
C PRO A 502 -18.33 -20.17 -28.23
N SER A 503 -18.90 -19.48 -29.23
CA SER A 503 -18.74 -19.88 -30.63
C SER A 503 -17.30 -19.66 -31.10
N ALA A 504 -16.90 -20.37 -32.16
CA ALA A 504 -15.56 -20.23 -32.76
C ALA A 504 -15.23 -18.78 -33.12
N ASP A 505 -16.22 -18.01 -33.56
CA ASP A 505 -16.07 -16.59 -33.90
C ASP A 505 -15.82 -15.71 -32.67
N GLN A 506 -16.43 -16.03 -31.53
CA GLN A 506 -16.20 -15.31 -30.27
C GLN A 506 -14.78 -15.57 -29.73
N ILE A 507 -14.25 -16.78 -29.91
CA ILE A 507 -12.88 -17.13 -29.52
C ILE A 507 -11.87 -16.45 -30.46
N ALA A 508 -12.15 -16.43 -31.77
CA ALA A 508 -11.29 -15.77 -32.76
C ALA A 508 -11.21 -14.25 -32.54
N ALA A 509 -12.30 -13.61 -32.11
CA ALA A 509 -12.34 -12.17 -31.84
C ALA A 509 -11.55 -11.74 -30.58
N LEU A 510 -11.29 -12.67 -29.65
CA LEU A 510 -10.57 -12.42 -28.39
C LEU A 510 -9.08 -12.80 -28.46
N ALA A 511 -8.64 -13.49 -29.51
CA ALA A 511 -7.24 -13.85 -29.68
C ALA A 511 -6.41 -12.60 -30.04
N PRO A 512 -5.38 -12.23 -29.24
CA PRO A 512 -4.57 -11.06 -29.55
C PRO A 512 -3.81 -11.27 -30.88
N PRO A 513 -3.66 -10.23 -31.71
CA PRO A 513 -2.91 -10.35 -32.95
C PRO A 513 -1.46 -10.68 -32.63
N LEU A 514 -0.96 -11.78 -33.18
CA LEU A 514 0.46 -12.06 -33.20
C LEU A 514 1.07 -10.99 -34.11
N GLY A 515 1.92 -10.10 -33.58
CA GLY A 515 2.46 -8.92 -34.27
C GLY A 515 3.41 -9.22 -35.45
N PHE A 516 3.20 -10.33 -36.16
CA PHE A 516 4.01 -10.78 -37.30
C PHE A 516 3.13 -10.80 -38.55
N LYS A 517 3.46 -9.97 -39.54
CA LYS A 517 2.92 -10.12 -40.90
C LYS A 517 3.78 -11.12 -41.65
N SER A 518 3.20 -12.23 -42.09
CA SER A 518 3.89 -13.15 -43.00
C SER A 518 4.21 -12.43 -44.32
N GLY A 519 5.48 -12.46 -44.74
CA GLY A 519 5.88 -12.12 -46.11
C GLY A 519 6.57 -10.77 -46.38
N VAL A 520 7.22 -10.12 -45.42
CA VAL A 520 8.03 -8.92 -45.72
C VAL A 520 9.50 -9.29 -45.92
N ASN A 521 9.93 -9.25 -47.19
CA ASN A 521 11.31 -9.25 -47.70
C ASN A 521 12.15 -10.54 -47.51
N PRO A 522 11.96 -11.58 -48.37
CA PRO A 522 12.87 -12.70 -48.41
C PRO A 522 14.23 -12.26 -48.98
N THR A 523 15.24 -12.15 -48.13
CA THR A 523 16.61 -12.28 -48.62
C THR A 523 16.78 -13.73 -49.06
N GLY A 524 17.28 -13.98 -50.27
CA GLY A 524 17.33 -15.30 -50.94
C GLY A 524 18.11 -16.42 -50.23
N THR A 525 18.33 -16.31 -48.93
CA THR A 525 19.04 -17.24 -48.04
C THR A 525 18.14 -17.94 -47.01
N GLY A 526 16.82 -17.67 -46.99
CA GLY A 526 15.87 -18.40 -46.13
C GLY A 526 15.55 -17.76 -44.76
N ASP A 527 16.07 -16.56 -44.50
CA ASP A 527 15.84 -15.79 -43.28
C ASP A 527 14.91 -14.57 -43.51
N CYS A 528 14.13 -14.23 -42.48
CA CYS A 528 13.17 -13.14 -42.43
C CYS A 528 13.63 -12.07 -41.43
N ASP A 529 13.32 -10.79 -41.68
CA ASP A 529 13.58 -9.70 -40.72
C ASP A 529 12.62 -9.78 -39.53
N GLY A 530 13.17 -9.83 -38.31
CA GLY A 530 12.42 -9.80 -37.07
C GLY A 530 11.96 -8.39 -36.69
N ALA A 531 10.89 -8.31 -35.90
CA ALA A 531 10.24 -7.05 -35.49
C ALA A 531 11.05 -6.21 -34.48
N VAL A 532 12.21 -6.70 -34.03
CA VAL A 532 13.09 -6.02 -33.09
C VAL A 532 14.45 -5.82 -33.73
N ASN A 533 15.01 -4.63 -33.52
CA ASN A 533 16.37 -4.32 -33.93
C ASN A 533 17.36 -4.80 -32.86
N GLY A 534 18.49 -5.35 -33.31
CA GLY A 534 19.64 -5.65 -32.46
C GLY A 534 20.29 -4.38 -31.92
N ALA A 535 21.30 -4.56 -31.06
CA ALA A 535 22.06 -3.45 -30.46
C ALA A 535 22.79 -2.58 -31.52
N ASP A 536 22.95 -3.09 -32.73
CA ASP A 536 23.50 -2.41 -33.90
C ASP A 536 22.46 -1.66 -34.75
N GLY A 537 21.19 -1.65 -34.31
CA GLY A 537 20.09 -0.98 -34.99
C GLY A 537 19.54 -1.70 -36.22
N LYS A 538 20.01 -2.93 -36.52
CA LYS A 538 19.52 -3.74 -37.65
C LYS A 538 18.47 -4.76 -37.21
N PRO A 539 17.46 -5.08 -38.05
CA PRO A 539 16.48 -6.11 -37.72
C PRO A 539 17.16 -7.46 -37.46
N ILE A 540 16.79 -8.13 -36.37
CA ILE A 540 17.33 -9.45 -36.05
C ILE A 540 16.79 -10.46 -37.06
N LYS A 541 17.67 -11.18 -37.76
CA LYS A 541 17.28 -12.23 -38.73
C LYS A 541 16.79 -13.48 -38.00
N ILE A 542 15.65 -14.01 -38.41
CA ILE A 542 15.05 -15.24 -37.87
C ILE A 542 14.72 -16.19 -39.03
N PRO A 543 14.89 -17.51 -38.88
CA PRO A 543 14.53 -18.46 -39.94
C PRO A 543 13.03 -18.33 -40.25
N CYS A 544 12.67 -18.22 -41.53
CA CYS A 544 11.26 -18.01 -41.93
C CYS A 544 10.32 -19.19 -41.58
N ALA A 545 10.82 -20.26 -40.95
CA ALA A 545 10.07 -21.44 -40.52
C ALA A 545 9.47 -21.36 -39.09
N CYS A 546 9.47 -20.20 -38.42
CA CYS A 546 8.82 -20.00 -37.12
C CYS A 546 8.22 -18.57 -37.02
N PRO A 547 6.99 -18.34 -36.52
CA PRO A 547 5.99 -19.25 -35.90
C PRO A 547 4.79 -19.58 -36.84
N PRO A 548 3.86 -20.48 -36.45
CA PRO A 548 2.69 -20.81 -37.27
C PRO A 548 1.84 -19.57 -37.61
N ALA A 549 1.26 -19.56 -38.82
CA ALA A 549 0.32 -18.53 -39.24
C ALA A 549 -0.80 -18.34 -38.20
N GLN A 550 -1.27 -17.10 -38.03
CA GLN A 550 -2.26 -16.74 -37.03
C GLN A 550 -3.54 -17.58 -37.11
N ASP A 551 -3.89 -18.10 -38.30
CA ASP A 551 -5.02 -19.00 -38.48
C ASP A 551 -4.82 -20.37 -37.81
N VAL A 552 -3.61 -20.93 -37.83
CA VAL A 552 -3.25 -22.19 -37.17
C VAL A 552 -3.26 -22.00 -35.65
N TYR A 553 -2.78 -20.86 -35.15
CA TYR A 553 -2.85 -20.51 -33.73
C TYR A 553 -4.31 -20.39 -33.25
N ILE A 554 -5.17 -19.70 -34.01
CA ILE A 554 -6.59 -19.56 -33.68
C ILE A 554 -7.31 -20.91 -33.76
N LYS A 555 -7.06 -21.74 -34.77
CA LYS A 555 -7.64 -23.08 -34.89
C LYS A 555 -7.25 -23.99 -33.72
N SER A 556 -5.99 -23.94 -33.28
CA SER A 556 -5.51 -24.62 -32.09
C SER A 556 -6.23 -24.15 -30.81
N LEU A 557 -6.41 -22.83 -30.66
CA LEU A 557 -7.11 -22.26 -29.51
C LEU A 557 -8.58 -22.70 -29.46
N VAL A 558 -9.28 -22.65 -30.59
CA VAL A 558 -10.69 -23.07 -30.71
C VAL A 558 -10.84 -24.55 -30.39
N ALA A 559 -9.98 -25.41 -30.93
CA ALA A 559 -10.02 -26.85 -30.68
C ALA A 559 -9.84 -27.19 -29.19
N ASN A 560 -8.92 -26.50 -28.50
CA ASN A 560 -8.66 -26.74 -27.07
C ASN A 560 -9.79 -26.27 -26.16
N VAL A 561 -10.41 -25.12 -26.48
CA VAL A 561 -11.56 -24.59 -25.72
C VAL A 561 -12.80 -25.46 -25.93
N GLN A 562 -13.04 -25.94 -27.16
CA GLN A 562 -14.15 -26.85 -27.46
C GLN A 562 -13.97 -28.24 -26.83
N ALA A 563 -12.72 -28.70 -26.66
CA ALA A 563 -12.40 -29.93 -25.95
C ALA A 563 -12.45 -29.80 -24.41
N GLY A 564 -12.83 -28.62 -23.86
CA GLY A 564 -13.01 -28.42 -22.42
C GLY A 564 -11.74 -28.22 -21.62
N PHE A 565 -10.59 -27.97 -22.28
CA PHE A 565 -9.33 -27.69 -21.58
C PHE A 565 -9.29 -26.22 -21.12
N ALA A 566 -9.11 -26.02 -19.81
CA ALA A 566 -8.90 -24.68 -19.25
C ALA A 566 -7.58 -24.08 -19.76
N VAL A 567 -7.64 -22.85 -20.27
CA VAL A 567 -6.54 -22.11 -20.94
C VAL A 567 -5.26 -21.99 -20.07
N ASN A 568 -5.36 -22.17 -18.75
CA ASN A 568 -4.23 -22.06 -17.82
C ASN A 568 -3.33 -23.32 -17.69
N LYS A 569 -3.52 -24.36 -18.51
CA LYS A 569 -2.69 -25.60 -18.46
C LYS A 569 -2.06 -25.99 -19.81
N LEU A 570 -1.47 -25.04 -20.53
CA LEU A 570 -0.59 -25.36 -21.66
C LEU A 570 0.88 -25.44 -21.20
N VAL A 571 1.42 -26.66 -21.11
CA VAL A 571 2.87 -26.93 -21.05
C VAL A 571 3.29 -27.38 -22.45
N PRO A 572 4.36 -26.84 -23.05
CA PRO A 572 4.85 -27.34 -24.33
C PRO A 572 5.50 -28.73 -24.14
N LEU A 573 5.05 -29.71 -24.91
CA LEU A 573 5.67 -31.03 -25.03
C LEU A 573 7.08 -30.91 -25.65
N PRO A 574 8.11 -31.60 -25.13
CA PRO A 574 9.42 -31.61 -25.75
C PRO A 574 9.43 -32.52 -26.99
N LEU A 575 9.76 -31.97 -28.15
CA LEU A 575 10.10 -32.75 -29.34
C LEU A 575 11.56 -33.20 -29.23
N SER A 576 11.78 -34.51 -29.29
CA SER A 576 13.11 -35.15 -29.24
C SER A 576 13.81 -35.08 -30.61
N PRO A 577 15.14 -34.86 -30.69
CA PRO A 577 15.85 -34.79 -31.96
C PRO A 577 16.47 -36.15 -32.29
N LYS A 578 15.88 -36.91 -33.21
CA LYS A 578 16.59 -37.97 -33.93
C LYS A 578 16.13 -38.02 -35.39
N SER A 579 17.12 -38.06 -36.27
CA SER A 579 17.07 -38.33 -37.72
C SER A 579 16.73 -37.13 -38.60
N PHE A 580 17.75 -36.52 -39.22
CA PHE A 580 18.07 -36.77 -40.63
C PHE A 580 19.42 -36.14 -41.00
N LEU A 581 20.34 -37.02 -41.38
CA LEU A 581 21.54 -36.77 -42.17
C LEU A 581 21.10 -36.62 -43.63
N VAL A 582 21.77 -35.80 -44.43
CA VAL A 582 22.39 -36.13 -45.73
C VAL A 582 22.77 -34.83 -46.47
N ILE A 583 24.10 -34.71 -46.62
CA ILE A 583 24.96 -33.87 -47.49
C ILE A 583 24.91 -32.37 -47.27
#